data_AF-A0A952JFJ3-F1
#
_entry.id   AF-A0A952JFJ3-F1
#
_cell.length_a   1.000
_cell.length_b   1.000
_cell.length_c   1.000
_cell.angle_alpha   90.00
_cell.angle_beta   90.00
_cell.angle_gamma   90.00
#
_symmetry.space_group_name_H-M   'P 1'
#
loop_
_entity.id
_entity.type
_entity.pdbx_description
1 polymer ?
#
loop_
_entity_poly.entity_id
_entity_poly.type
_entity_poly.pdbx_seq_one_letter_code
_entity_poly.pdbx_strand_id
1 'polypeptide(L)'
;MKTIIASTLVLLITISSGFGHDGKKHKKDSVKTADSIAMAQQHVAGDTVHHHDEGMAHDEKKVTADLADFPTLHPLIVHFAIVLIIVAAGIQLLNLYFMKKEISWIIAAILFAGVLAAWFASKNFHPHTHGISEHAQLVLDQHDKWADWTINSGIVALLLQIVNLFVFKGTRWAAVVVAAVLVVSAYSVSRAGHYGSQLVHIEGIGPQGKYLEMEHKH
;
A
#
# COMPACT_ATOMS: atom_id res chain seq x y z
N MET A 1 -1.42 -21.17 29.68
CA MET A 1 -0.40 -20.53 28.80
C MET A 1 -0.40 -21.13 27.40
N LYS A 2 -0.24 -22.45 27.23
CA LYS A 2 -0.27 -23.11 25.89
C LYS A 2 -1.59 -22.90 25.12
N THR A 3 -2.72 -22.82 25.81
CA THR A 3 -4.04 -22.55 25.21
C THR A 3 -4.20 -21.12 24.70
N ILE A 4 -3.66 -20.13 25.43
CA ILE A 4 -3.67 -18.71 25.02
C ILE A 4 -2.77 -18.50 23.80
N ILE A 5 -1.62 -19.18 23.74
CA ILE A 5 -0.67 -19.16 22.61
C ILE A 5 -1.32 -19.69 21.32
N ALA A 6 -2.12 -20.75 21.42
CA ALA A 6 -2.86 -21.28 20.28
C ALA A 6 -3.98 -20.32 19.83
N SER A 7 -4.69 -19.69 20.77
CA SER A 7 -5.79 -18.79 20.46
C SER A 7 -5.35 -17.50 19.73
N THR A 8 -4.21 -16.90 20.10
CA THR A 8 -3.70 -15.70 19.39
C THR A 8 -3.13 -16.02 18.01
N LEU A 9 -2.49 -17.18 17.85
CA LEU A 9 -1.98 -17.63 16.54
C LEU A 9 -3.13 -17.99 15.58
N VAL A 10 -4.21 -18.59 16.09
CA VAL A 10 -5.41 -18.90 15.30
C VAL A 10 -6.17 -17.62 14.90
N LEU A 11 -6.22 -16.61 15.78
CA LEU A 11 -6.86 -15.32 15.46
C LEU A 11 -6.15 -14.58 14.32
N LEU A 12 -4.81 -14.66 14.25
CA LEU A 12 -3.99 -14.10 13.17
C LEU A 12 -4.27 -14.74 11.81
N ILE A 13 -4.70 -16.00 11.77
CA ILE A 13 -4.99 -16.74 10.53
C ILE A 13 -6.42 -16.48 10.05
N THR A 14 -7.38 -16.28 10.96
CA THR A 14 -8.80 -16.10 10.59
C THR A 14 -9.14 -14.70 10.08
N ILE A 15 -8.38 -13.66 10.46
CA ILE A 15 -8.66 -12.28 9.99
C ILE A 15 -8.27 -12.12 8.50
N SER A 16 -7.34 -12.94 7.99
CA SER A 16 -6.94 -12.95 6.57
C SER A 16 -8.01 -13.48 5.61
N SER A 17 -9.06 -14.11 6.12
CA SER A 17 -10.09 -14.79 5.30
C SER A 17 -11.41 -14.03 5.19
N GLY A 18 -11.58 -12.92 5.91
CA GLY A 18 -12.89 -12.31 6.15
C GLY A 18 -13.25 -11.03 5.38
N PHE A 19 -12.31 -10.40 4.66
CA PHE A 19 -12.56 -9.10 3.99
C PHE A 19 -12.33 -9.11 2.46
N GLY A 20 -12.30 -10.29 1.84
CA GLY A 20 -12.25 -10.42 0.38
C GLY A 20 -13.60 -10.80 -0.22
N HIS A 21 -14.46 -9.83 -0.50
CA HIS A 21 -15.50 -9.96 -1.54
C HIS A 21 -16.18 -8.61 -1.84
N ASP A 22 -15.76 -7.95 -2.92
CA ASP A 22 -16.73 -7.43 -3.90
C ASP A 22 -16.11 -7.53 -5.30
N GLY A 23 -15.90 -8.76 -5.75
CA GLY A 23 -15.53 -9.06 -7.13
C GLY A 23 -16.78 -9.08 -8.00
N LYS A 24 -16.97 -8.04 -8.82
CA LYS A 24 -17.98 -8.04 -9.88
C LYS A 24 -17.74 -9.24 -10.80
N LYS A 25 -18.77 -10.07 -10.92
CA LYS A 25 -18.83 -11.24 -11.79
C LYS A 25 -18.78 -10.79 -13.25
N HIS A 26 -17.79 -11.25 -14.02
CA HIS A 26 -17.93 -11.39 -15.46
C HIS A 26 -17.69 -12.83 -15.93
N LYS A 27 -18.55 -13.20 -16.86
CA LYS A 27 -18.90 -14.54 -17.31
C LYS A 27 -17.78 -15.12 -18.17
N LYS A 28 -17.47 -16.39 -17.91
CA LYS A 28 -16.49 -17.22 -18.60
C LYS A 28 -17.14 -17.80 -19.86
N ASP A 29 -16.60 -17.49 -21.03
CA ASP A 29 -16.75 -18.32 -22.23
C ASP A 29 -15.35 -18.79 -22.65
N SER A 30 -15.24 -20.07 -22.96
CA SER A 30 -14.00 -20.80 -23.21
C SER A 30 -13.88 -21.22 -24.67
N VAL A 31 -12.62 -21.55 -25.04
CA VAL A 31 -12.15 -22.35 -26.19
C VAL A 31 -11.83 -21.49 -27.43
N LYS A 32 -10.61 -21.47 -27.99
CA LYS A 32 -9.78 -22.60 -28.45
C LYS A 32 -8.31 -22.18 -28.70
N THR A 33 -7.38 -23.06 -28.38
CA THR A 33 -5.92 -22.99 -28.61
C THR A 33 -5.54 -23.27 -30.07
N ALA A 34 -4.54 -22.58 -30.63
CA ALA A 34 -3.57 -23.11 -31.60
C ALA A 34 -2.33 -22.21 -31.72
N ASP A 35 -1.16 -22.83 -31.74
CA ASP A 35 0.21 -22.28 -31.72
C ASP A 35 0.65 -21.53 -33.00
N SER A 36 1.66 -20.67 -32.81
CA SER A 36 2.90 -20.52 -33.63
C SER A 36 3.18 -19.13 -34.23
N ILE A 37 4.17 -18.45 -33.62
CA ILE A 37 5.31 -17.70 -34.20
C ILE A 37 5.07 -16.87 -35.48
N ALA A 38 5.19 -15.54 -35.34
CA ALA A 38 5.96 -14.68 -36.26
C ALA A 38 6.19 -13.29 -35.65
N MET A 39 7.46 -12.86 -35.58
CA MET A 39 7.81 -11.46 -35.39
C MET A 39 7.24 -10.64 -36.55
N ALA A 40 6.40 -9.66 -36.25
CA ALA A 40 6.10 -8.56 -37.15
C ALA A 40 6.06 -7.27 -36.33
N GLN A 41 7.13 -6.49 -36.45
CA GLN A 41 7.18 -5.11 -36.08
C GLN A 41 6.16 -4.35 -36.92
N GLN A 42 4.99 -4.07 -36.35
CA GLN A 42 4.01 -3.15 -36.93
C GLN A 42 4.06 -1.83 -36.17
N HIS A 43 4.67 -0.85 -36.83
CA HIS A 43 4.36 0.56 -36.63
C HIS A 43 2.84 0.74 -36.82
N VAL A 44 2.11 0.89 -35.73
CA VAL A 44 0.73 1.36 -35.77
C VAL A 44 0.77 2.87 -35.61
N ALA A 45 0.32 3.53 -36.67
CA ALA A 45 0.12 4.95 -36.80
C ALA A 45 -0.65 5.51 -35.59
N GLY A 46 -0.22 6.67 -35.12
CA GLY A 46 -0.87 7.39 -34.04
C GLY A 46 -2.32 7.68 -34.40
N ASP A 47 -3.23 7.08 -33.63
CA ASP A 47 -4.59 7.55 -33.54
C ASP A 47 -4.63 8.60 -32.43
N THR A 48 -4.56 9.86 -32.85
CA THR A 48 -4.72 11.03 -32.00
C THR A 48 -6.18 11.14 -31.55
N VAL A 49 -6.55 10.34 -30.55
CA VAL A 49 -7.68 10.71 -29.69
C VAL A 49 -7.15 11.74 -28.72
N HIS A 50 -7.43 13.00 -29.03
CA HIS A 50 -7.17 14.16 -28.19
C HIS A 50 -7.92 14.02 -26.86
N HIS A 51 -7.29 13.38 -25.88
CA HIS A 51 -7.56 13.73 -24.49
C HIS A 51 -6.98 15.13 -24.29
N HIS A 52 -7.86 16.08 -23.98
CA HIS A 52 -7.48 17.40 -23.48
C HIS A 52 -6.71 17.21 -22.17
N ASP A 53 -5.41 17.00 -22.30
CA ASP A 53 -4.46 17.18 -21.22
C ASP A 53 -4.31 18.70 -21.08
N GLU A 54 -5.14 19.31 -20.24
CA GLU A 54 -4.90 20.68 -19.81
C GLU A 54 -3.59 20.66 -19.02
N GLY A 55 -2.49 20.84 -19.75
CA GLY A 55 -1.15 20.89 -19.20
C GLY A 55 -1.13 21.88 -18.04
N MET A 56 -0.80 21.36 -16.86
CA MET A 56 -0.66 22.14 -15.63
C MET A 56 0.16 23.39 -15.93
N ALA A 57 -0.46 24.56 -15.85
CA ALA A 57 0.18 25.83 -16.16
C ALA A 57 1.35 26.02 -15.18
N HIS A 58 2.58 25.85 -15.69
CA HIS A 58 3.78 26.13 -14.92
C HIS A 58 3.88 27.65 -14.73
N ASP A 59 3.64 28.13 -13.51
CA ASP A 59 3.97 29.51 -13.16
C ASP A 59 5.49 29.64 -13.09
N GLU A 60 6.11 30.11 -14.17
CA GLU A 60 7.57 30.22 -14.33
C GLU A 60 8.25 31.03 -13.21
N LYS A 61 7.49 31.80 -12.42
CA LYS A 61 8.03 32.57 -11.30
C LYS A 61 8.13 31.79 -9.98
N LYS A 62 7.51 30.61 -9.88
CA LYS A 62 7.40 29.90 -8.61
C LYS A 62 8.32 28.67 -8.59
N VAL A 63 9.33 28.71 -7.70
CA VAL A 63 10.33 27.63 -7.55
C VAL A 63 9.78 26.43 -6.75
N THR A 64 8.70 26.62 -5.99
CA THR A 64 8.10 25.59 -5.13
C THR A 64 6.63 25.38 -5.47
N ALA A 65 6.21 24.12 -5.64
CA ALA A 65 4.81 23.75 -5.80
C ALA A 65 4.03 23.88 -4.46
N ASP A 66 2.79 24.34 -4.52
CA ASP A 66 1.81 24.20 -3.44
C ASP A 66 1.20 22.79 -3.47
N LEU A 67 0.55 22.39 -2.38
CA LEU A 67 -0.17 21.12 -2.32
C LEU A 67 -1.26 20.99 -3.39
N ALA A 68 -1.86 22.11 -3.81
CA ALA A 68 -2.89 22.14 -4.85
C ALA A 68 -2.32 21.95 -6.28
N ASP A 69 -1.01 22.12 -6.46
CA ASP A 69 -0.34 21.96 -7.75
C ASP A 69 -0.10 20.47 -8.08
N PHE A 70 -0.37 19.55 -7.14
CA PHE A 70 -0.23 18.12 -7.36
C PHE A 70 -1.57 17.48 -7.76
N PRO A 71 -1.60 16.65 -8.82
CA PRO A 71 -2.81 15.93 -9.22
C PRO A 71 -3.38 15.01 -8.13
N THR A 72 -2.50 14.51 -7.26
CA THR A 72 -2.86 13.73 -6.10
C THR A 72 -1.83 13.91 -5.00
N LEU A 73 -2.30 13.94 -3.74
CA LEU A 73 -1.44 13.91 -2.57
C LEU A 73 -1.02 12.48 -2.16
N HIS A 74 -1.48 11.46 -2.89
CA HIS A 74 -1.21 10.06 -2.59
C HIS A 74 0.27 9.78 -2.35
N PRO A 75 1.19 10.11 -3.29
CA PRO A 75 2.61 9.82 -3.12
C PRO A 75 3.17 10.50 -1.88
N LEU A 76 2.80 11.76 -1.63
CA LEU A 76 3.29 12.52 -0.48
C LEU A 76 2.97 11.80 0.83
N ILE A 77 1.75 11.30 0.99
CA ILE A 77 1.30 10.67 2.24
C ILE A 77 1.84 9.25 2.38
N VAL A 78 1.87 8.45 1.31
CA VAL A 78 2.38 7.06 1.40
C VAL A 78 3.86 6.97 1.72
N HIS A 79 4.69 7.95 1.32
CA HIS A 79 6.11 7.94 1.69
C HIS A 79 6.32 8.05 3.19
N PHE A 80 5.51 8.86 3.89
CA PHE A 80 5.53 8.89 5.36
C PHE A 80 5.10 7.55 5.95
N ALA A 81 4.04 6.93 5.42
CA ALA A 81 3.59 5.62 5.86
C ALA A 81 4.68 4.53 5.70
N ILE A 82 5.34 4.47 4.54
CA ILE A 82 6.44 3.55 4.24
C ILE A 82 7.54 3.68 5.29
N VAL A 83 8.05 4.90 5.49
CA VAL A 83 9.17 5.13 6.41
C VAL A 83 8.79 4.79 7.85
N LEU A 84 7.63 5.25 8.33
CA LEU A 84 7.23 5.04 9.72
C LEU A 84 7.02 3.56 10.04
N ILE A 85 6.38 2.78 9.16
CA ILE A 85 6.15 1.35 9.40
C ILE A 85 7.47 0.57 9.36
N ILE A 86 8.35 0.85 8.40
CA ILE A 86 9.66 0.17 8.31
C ILE A 86 10.54 0.52 9.52
N VAL A 87 10.57 1.78 9.93
CA VAL A 87 11.32 2.23 11.11
C VAL A 87 10.74 1.59 12.38
N ALA A 88 9.41 1.52 12.54
CA ALA A 88 8.80 0.83 13.67
C ALA A 88 9.19 -0.65 13.72
N ALA A 89 9.21 -1.34 12.58
CA ALA A 89 9.66 -2.72 12.49
C ALA A 89 11.14 -2.87 12.89
N GLY A 90 12.02 -2.01 12.37
CA GLY A 90 13.44 -2.00 12.71
C GLY A 90 13.68 -1.78 14.21
N ILE A 91 13.05 -0.76 14.80
CA ILE A 91 13.17 -0.48 16.23
C ILE A 91 12.58 -1.62 17.06
N GLN A 92 11.47 -2.25 16.64
CA GLN A 92 10.91 -3.42 17.33
C GLN A 92 11.87 -4.61 17.34
N LEU A 93 12.55 -4.88 16.22
CA LEU A 93 13.57 -5.94 16.16
C LEU A 93 14.74 -5.64 17.11
N LEU A 94 15.22 -4.39 17.18
CA LEU A 94 16.22 -3.98 18.16
C LEU A 94 15.69 -4.11 19.60
N ASN A 95 14.44 -3.75 19.83
CA ASN A 95 13.83 -3.81 21.16
C ASN A 95 13.64 -5.26 21.65
N LEU A 96 13.65 -6.26 20.76
CA LEU A 96 13.73 -7.66 21.20
C LEU A 96 15.01 -7.92 22.00
N TYR A 97 16.11 -7.22 21.71
CA TYR A 97 17.34 -7.35 22.48
C TYR A 97 17.31 -6.50 23.74
N PHE A 98 16.99 -5.21 23.62
CA PHE A 98 17.09 -4.25 24.73
C PHE A 98 15.95 -4.33 25.75
N MET A 99 14.76 -4.76 25.32
CA MET A 99 13.56 -4.93 26.15
C MET A 99 13.24 -3.68 27.00
N LYS A 100 13.38 -2.48 26.42
CA LYS A 100 13.15 -1.21 27.13
C LYS A 100 11.72 -0.74 26.92
N LYS A 101 11.07 -0.33 28.01
CA LYS A 101 9.67 0.10 27.99
C LYS A 101 9.50 1.42 27.20
N GLU A 102 10.48 2.31 27.30
CA GLU A 102 10.53 3.59 26.60
C GLU A 102 10.56 3.37 25.09
N ILE A 103 11.36 2.41 24.63
CA ILE A 103 11.43 2.02 23.21
C ILE A 103 10.08 1.44 22.76
N SER A 104 9.42 0.61 23.58
CA SER A 104 8.09 0.08 23.26
C SER A 104 7.03 1.17 23.06
N TRP A 105 7.07 2.25 23.84
CA TRP A 105 6.20 3.41 23.67
C TRP A 105 6.51 4.20 22.40
N ILE A 106 7.79 4.40 22.08
CA ILE A 106 8.23 5.03 20.82
C ILE A 106 7.71 4.23 19.62
N ILE A 107 7.85 2.90 19.65
CA ILE A 107 7.35 2.01 18.59
C ILE A 107 5.84 2.16 18.44
N ALA A 108 5.07 2.17 19.55
CA ALA A 108 3.63 2.37 19.50
C ALA A 108 3.24 3.71 18.85
N ALA A 109 3.93 4.81 19.20
CA ALA A 109 3.66 6.12 18.63
C ALA A 109 3.97 6.20 17.13
N ILE A 110 5.15 5.72 16.71
CA ILE A 110 5.56 5.68 15.30
C ILE A 110 4.63 4.79 14.49
N LEU A 111 4.31 3.60 15.00
CA LEU A 111 3.42 2.66 14.33
C LEU A 111 2.01 3.23 14.19
N PHE A 112 1.48 3.88 15.23
CA PHE A 112 0.19 4.56 15.17
C PHE A 112 0.17 5.62 14.07
N ALA A 113 1.18 6.49 14.03
CA ALA A 113 1.29 7.51 12.99
C ALA A 113 1.43 6.89 11.58
N GLY A 114 2.22 5.83 11.43
CA GLY A 114 2.39 5.12 10.17
C GLY A 114 1.10 4.46 9.67
N VAL A 115 0.35 3.80 10.56
CA VAL A 115 -0.96 3.19 10.24
C VAL A 115 -1.97 4.26 9.87
N LEU A 116 -2.03 5.37 10.60
CA LEU A 116 -2.91 6.49 10.25
C LEU A 116 -2.58 7.07 8.88
N ALA A 117 -1.30 7.31 8.58
CA ALA A 117 -0.87 7.80 7.28
C ALA A 117 -1.26 6.82 6.15
N ALA A 118 -1.04 5.52 6.34
CA ALA A 118 -1.45 4.50 5.38
C ALA A 118 -2.98 4.49 5.17
N TRP A 119 -3.75 4.62 6.24
CA TRP A 119 -5.21 4.67 6.18
C TRP A 119 -5.71 5.91 5.43
N PHE A 120 -5.17 7.10 5.72
CA PHE A 120 -5.49 8.33 4.98
C PHE A 120 -5.14 8.20 3.50
N ALA A 121 -3.96 7.66 3.18
CA ALA A 121 -3.56 7.44 1.79
C ALA A 121 -4.48 6.49 1.03
N SER A 122 -5.06 5.49 1.71
CA SER A 122 -5.99 4.52 1.12
C SER A 122 -7.44 5.01 1.04
N LYS A 123 -7.89 5.88 1.96
CA LYS A 123 -9.31 6.29 2.02
C LYS A 123 -9.57 7.69 1.52
N ASN A 124 -8.71 8.64 1.84
CA ASN A 124 -8.94 10.06 1.56
C ASN A 124 -8.15 10.54 0.34
N PHE A 125 -7.03 9.89 0.05
CA PHE A 125 -6.11 10.31 -1.00
C PHE A 125 -5.77 9.17 -1.96
N HIS A 126 -6.59 8.13 -2.05
CA HIS A 126 -6.36 7.05 -3.03
C HIS A 126 -6.82 7.51 -4.42
N PRO A 127 -5.94 7.49 -5.43
CA PRO A 127 -6.28 7.94 -6.76
C PRO A 127 -7.05 6.86 -7.50
N HIS A 128 -8.18 7.24 -8.08
CA HIS A 128 -8.91 6.38 -9.01
C HIS A 128 -8.25 6.49 -10.40
N THR A 129 -8.27 5.41 -11.16
CA THR A 129 -7.65 5.37 -12.50
C THR A 129 -8.69 4.98 -13.55
N HIS A 130 -8.48 5.44 -14.78
CA HIS A 130 -9.36 5.16 -15.92
C HIS A 130 -8.55 4.92 -17.20
N GLY A 131 -9.11 4.16 -18.14
CA GLY A 131 -8.52 3.99 -19.47
C GLY A 131 -7.17 3.28 -19.51
N ILE A 132 -6.83 2.48 -18.49
CA ILE A 132 -5.56 1.77 -18.39
C ILE A 132 -5.62 0.40 -19.09
N SER A 133 -4.46 -0.14 -19.48
CA SER A 133 -4.36 -1.47 -20.11
C SER A 133 -4.76 -2.58 -19.13
N GLU A 134 -5.17 -3.74 -19.66
CA GLU A 134 -5.48 -4.91 -18.82
C GLU A 134 -4.30 -5.33 -17.95
N HIS A 135 -3.08 -5.27 -18.48
CA HIS A 135 -1.87 -5.57 -17.73
C HIS A 135 -1.66 -4.56 -16.59
N ALA A 136 -1.83 -3.27 -16.85
CA ALA A 136 -1.66 -2.24 -15.84
C ALA A 136 -2.73 -2.32 -14.74
N GLN A 137 -3.95 -2.74 -15.06
CA GLN A 137 -4.98 -3.04 -14.07
C GLN A 137 -4.56 -4.17 -13.13
N LEU A 138 -3.95 -5.25 -13.64
CA LEU A 138 -3.42 -6.34 -12.79
C LEU A 138 -2.32 -5.85 -11.84
N VAL A 139 -1.47 -4.93 -12.30
CA VAL A 139 -0.43 -4.30 -11.47
C VAL A 139 -1.07 -3.42 -10.39
N LEU A 140 -2.11 -2.65 -10.74
CA LEU A 140 -2.86 -1.81 -9.80
C LEU A 140 -3.57 -2.65 -8.73
N ASP A 141 -4.27 -3.71 -9.12
CA ASP A 141 -4.92 -4.64 -8.19
C ASP A 141 -3.89 -5.24 -7.21
N GLN A 142 -2.69 -5.51 -7.71
CA GLN A 142 -1.63 -6.06 -6.88
C GLN A 142 -1.02 -5.00 -5.95
N HIS A 143 -0.89 -3.73 -6.39
CA HIS A 143 -0.55 -2.60 -5.54
C HIS A 143 -1.55 -2.43 -4.40
N ASP A 144 -2.85 -2.35 -4.72
CA ASP A 144 -3.94 -2.14 -3.76
C ASP A 144 -4.03 -3.30 -2.77
N LYS A 145 -3.91 -4.54 -3.24
CA LYS A 145 -3.86 -5.72 -2.37
C LYS A 145 -2.73 -5.60 -1.35
N TRP A 146 -1.52 -5.23 -1.75
CA TRP A 146 -0.41 -5.10 -0.80
C TRP A 146 -0.59 -3.90 0.14
N ALA A 147 -1.20 -2.81 -0.32
CA ALA A 147 -1.57 -1.68 0.53
C ALA A 147 -2.58 -2.09 1.61
N ASP A 148 -3.59 -2.90 1.27
CA ASP A 148 -4.53 -3.47 2.23
C ASP A 148 -3.82 -4.38 3.25
N TRP A 149 -2.90 -5.22 2.79
CA TRP A 149 -2.08 -6.04 3.68
C TRP A 149 -1.25 -5.19 4.63
N THR A 150 -0.67 -4.07 4.18
CA THR A 150 0.05 -3.12 5.03
C THR A 150 -0.84 -2.56 6.14
N ILE A 151 -2.04 -2.05 5.79
CA ILE A 151 -2.96 -1.44 6.75
C ILE A 151 -3.44 -2.49 7.75
N ASN A 152 -3.92 -3.64 7.28
CA ASN A 152 -4.48 -4.68 8.13
C ASN A 152 -3.44 -5.25 9.10
N SER A 153 -2.25 -5.60 8.59
CA SER A 153 -1.16 -6.08 9.45
C SER A 153 -0.62 -4.99 10.37
N GLY A 154 -0.58 -3.73 9.94
CA GLY A 154 -0.19 -2.59 10.76
C GLY A 154 -1.15 -2.34 11.93
N ILE A 155 -2.46 -2.39 11.69
CA ILE A 155 -3.49 -2.29 12.73
C ILE A 155 -3.35 -3.45 13.73
N VAL A 156 -3.20 -4.69 13.24
CA VAL A 156 -3.02 -5.86 14.11
C VAL A 156 -1.74 -5.71 14.95
N ALA A 157 -0.62 -5.29 14.34
CA ALA A 157 0.62 -5.04 15.06
C ALA A 157 0.46 -3.95 16.13
N LEU A 158 -0.27 -2.87 15.82
CA LEU A 158 -0.53 -1.79 16.78
C LEU A 158 -1.35 -2.29 17.97
N LEU A 159 -2.43 -3.05 17.73
CA LEU A 159 -3.24 -3.63 18.79
C LEU A 159 -2.40 -4.59 19.65
N LEU A 160 -1.61 -5.45 19.04
CA LEU A 160 -0.70 -6.35 19.75
C LEU A 160 0.34 -5.58 20.56
N GLN A 161 0.87 -4.46 20.04
CA GLN A 161 1.84 -3.63 20.76
C GLN A 161 1.22 -2.94 21.97
N ILE A 162 -0.01 -2.43 21.84
CA ILE A 162 -0.77 -1.86 22.97
C ILE A 162 -1.04 -2.95 24.01
N VAL A 163 -1.52 -4.12 23.61
CA VAL A 163 -1.74 -5.26 24.53
C VAL A 163 -0.43 -5.68 25.19
N ASN A 164 0.69 -5.69 24.46
CA ASN A 164 2.00 -5.98 25.03
C ASN A 164 2.43 -4.95 26.08
N LEU A 165 2.16 -3.65 25.86
CA LEU A 165 2.48 -2.58 26.81
C LEU A 165 1.67 -2.68 28.12
N PHE A 166 0.37 -2.96 28.02
CA PHE A 166 -0.53 -2.89 29.18
C PHE A 166 -0.81 -4.24 29.85
N VAL A 167 -0.99 -5.30 29.06
CA VAL A 167 -1.40 -6.64 29.56
C VAL A 167 -0.17 -7.50 29.82
N PHE A 168 0.68 -7.66 28.80
CA PHE A 168 1.88 -8.51 28.93
C PHE A 168 3.10 -7.76 29.48
N LYS A 169 2.96 -6.47 29.78
CA LYS A 169 3.96 -5.60 30.42
C LYS A 169 5.36 -5.72 29.80
N GLY A 170 5.44 -5.89 28.48
CA GLY A 170 6.69 -5.98 27.73
C GLY A 170 7.41 -7.33 27.84
N THR A 171 6.70 -8.45 28.01
CA THR A 171 7.36 -9.78 27.94
C THR A 171 7.95 -10.06 26.55
N ARG A 172 9.08 -10.79 26.52
CA ARG A 172 9.85 -11.04 25.29
C ARG A 172 9.06 -11.78 24.22
N TRP A 173 8.28 -12.80 24.59
CA TRP A 173 7.50 -13.57 23.64
C TRP A 173 6.41 -12.71 22.97
N ALA A 174 5.74 -11.82 23.73
CA ALA A 174 4.75 -10.91 23.18
C ALA A 174 5.41 -9.89 22.23
N ALA A 175 6.59 -9.39 22.59
CA ALA A 175 7.39 -8.54 21.71
C ALA A 175 7.80 -9.25 20.41
N VAL A 176 8.14 -10.55 20.46
CA VAL A 176 8.43 -11.38 19.26
C VAL A 176 7.20 -11.50 18.37
N VAL A 177 6.01 -11.71 18.93
CA VAL A 177 4.76 -11.77 18.15
C VAL A 177 4.49 -10.43 17.45
N VAL A 178 4.64 -9.31 18.15
CA VAL A 178 4.52 -7.97 17.55
C VAL A 178 5.54 -7.79 16.42
N ALA A 179 6.80 -8.19 16.65
CA ALA A 179 7.86 -8.08 15.64
C ALA A 179 7.53 -8.88 14.37
N ALA A 180 7.01 -10.11 14.51
CA ALA A 180 6.63 -10.94 13.38
C ALA A 180 5.55 -10.28 12.52
N VAL A 181 4.50 -9.71 13.15
CA VAL A 181 3.43 -9.02 12.41
C VAL A 181 3.93 -7.72 11.78
N LEU A 182 4.81 -6.97 12.46
CA LEU A 182 5.44 -5.77 11.89
C LEU A 182 6.31 -6.07 10.68
N VAL A 183 7.03 -7.20 10.68
CA VAL A 183 7.80 -7.64 9.50
C VAL A 183 6.89 -7.94 8.32
N VAL A 184 5.72 -8.55 8.55
CA VAL A 184 4.70 -8.74 7.51
C VAL A 184 4.21 -7.40 6.96
N SER A 185 3.96 -6.42 7.83
CA SER A 185 3.53 -5.08 7.42
C SER A 185 4.61 -4.34 6.62
N ALA A 186 5.86 -4.39 7.07
CA ALA A 186 7.01 -3.81 6.39
C ALA A 186 7.28 -4.46 5.02
N TYR A 187 7.14 -5.78 4.93
CA TYR A 187 7.23 -6.48 3.66
C TYR A 187 6.09 -6.07 2.71
N SER A 188 4.86 -6.00 3.23
CA SER A 188 3.68 -5.61 2.44
C SER A 188 3.83 -4.20 1.89
N VAL A 189 4.31 -3.24 2.69
CA VAL A 189 4.46 -1.85 2.23
C VAL A 189 5.56 -1.72 1.19
N SER A 190 6.63 -2.52 1.32
CA SER A 190 7.67 -2.61 0.28
C SER A 190 7.12 -3.17 -1.03
N ARG A 191 6.27 -4.20 -0.99
CA ARG A 191 5.59 -4.73 -2.19
C ARG A 191 4.64 -3.72 -2.80
N ALA A 192 3.82 -3.03 -2.00
CA ALA A 192 2.95 -1.97 -2.48
C ALA A 192 3.76 -0.87 -3.18
N GLY A 193 4.87 -0.43 -2.57
CA GLY A 193 5.79 0.54 -3.17
C GLY A 193 6.42 0.04 -4.48
N HIS A 194 6.77 -1.24 -4.56
CA HIS A 194 7.31 -1.84 -5.80
C HIS A 194 6.30 -1.77 -6.95
N TYR A 195 5.07 -2.24 -6.75
CA TYR A 195 4.03 -2.14 -7.78
C TYR A 195 3.65 -0.69 -8.07
N GLY A 196 3.66 0.20 -7.07
CA GLY A 196 3.48 1.64 -7.27
C GLY A 196 4.57 2.22 -8.18
N SER A 197 5.83 1.83 -8.00
CA SER A 197 6.91 2.26 -8.88
C SER A 197 6.76 1.74 -10.31
N GLN A 198 6.26 0.51 -10.48
CA GLN A 198 5.95 -0.08 -11.78
C GLN A 198 4.82 0.67 -12.49
N LEU A 199 3.73 0.98 -11.78
CA LEU A 199 2.63 1.80 -12.31
C LEU A 199 3.15 3.13 -12.86
N VAL A 200 3.98 3.82 -12.09
CA VAL A 200 4.48 5.15 -12.46
C VAL A 200 5.52 5.09 -13.59
N HIS A 201 6.50 4.19 -13.51
CA HIS A 201 7.69 4.24 -14.38
C HIS A 201 7.66 3.27 -15.56
N ILE A 202 6.82 2.23 -15.52
CA ILE A 202 6.72 1.22 -16.58
C ILE A 202 5.36 1.35 -17.29
N GLU A 203 4.26 1.38 -16.54
CA GLU A 203 2.91 1.50 -17.11
C GLU A 203 2.53 2.97 -17.43
N GLY A 204 3.26 3.94 -16.87
CA GLY A 204 3.04 5.38 -17.10
C GLY A 204 1.78 5.95 -16.45
N ILE A 205 1.29 5.35 -15.37
CA ILE A 205 0.09 5.76 -14.62
C ILE A 205 0.48 6.63 -13.43
N GLY A 206 -0.08 7.84 -13.35
CA GLY A 206 0.17 8.79 -12.27
C GLY A 206 1.15 9.93 -12.56
N PRO A 207 2.21 9.82 -13.39
CA PRO A 207 3.03 10.96 -13.76
C PRO A 207 2.17 12.12 -14.27
N GLN A 208 2.29 13.28 -13.63
CA GLN A 208 1.54 14.50 -13.98
C GLN A 208 0.01 14.32 -14.04
N GLY A 209 -0.55 13.28 -13.39
CA GLY A 209 -1.99 13.01 -13.39
C GLY A 209 -2.47 12.10 -14.52
N LYS A 210 -1.57 11.58 -15.36
CA LYS A 210 -1.93 10.70 -16.47
C LYS A 210 -2.70 9.47 -15.99
N TYR A 211 -3.86 9.23 -16.61
CA TYR A 211 -4.81 8.16 -16.29
C TYR A 211 -5.46 8.23 -14.90
N LEU A 212 -5.28 9.33 -14.15
CA LEU A 212 -5.97 9.54 -12.88
C LEU A 212 -7.33 10.19 -13.13
N GLU A 213 -8.36 9.73 -12.43
CA GLU A 213 -9.63 10.45 -12.39
C GLU A 213 -9.45 11.73 -11.56
N MET A 214 -9.57 12.88 -12.23
CA MET A 214 -9.48 14.19 -11.60
C MET A 214 -10.89 14.62 -11.18
N GLU A 215 -11.07 14.98 -9.90
CA GLU A 215 -12.33 15.55 -9.44
C GLU A 215 -12.48 16.95 -10.08
N HIS A 216 -13.21 17.05 -11.20
CA HIS A 216 -13.60 18.35 -11.74
C HIS A 216 -14.62 18.97 -10.78
N LYS A 217 -14.19 19.95 -9.98
CA LYS A 217 -15.12 20.84 -9.28
C LYS A 217 -15.96 21.57 -10.33
N HIS A 218 -17.25 21.24 -10.38
CA HIS A 218 -18.27 22.09 -10.99
C HIS A 218 -18.51 23.35 -10.16
#